data_AF-A0A820KYK6-F1
#
_entry.id   AF-A0A820KYK6-F1
#
_cell.length_a   1.000
_cell.length_b   1.000
_cell.length_c   1.000
_cell.angle_alpha   90.00
_cell.angle_beta   90.00
_cell.angle_gamma   90.00
#
_symmetry.space_group_name_H-M   'P 1'
#
loop_
_entity.id
_entity.type
_entity.pdbx_description
1 polymer ?
#
loop_
_entity_poly.entity_id
_entity_poly.type
_entity_poly.pdbx_seq_one_letter_code
_entity_poly.pdbx_strand_id
1 'polypeptide(L)'
;MNISTPMQNAKRDWYCNRGVSLLFKNKQTKKCLCPPSYFGDRCHLQNQRISLTLQLIYRTIIDNIHSFQLVIMLIDDQETIYPYHEQITYV
;
A
#
# COMPACT_ATOMS: atom_id res chain seq x y z
N MET A 1 -33.05 19.84 -29.85
CA MET A 1 -31.72 20.13 -29.29
C MET A 1 -31.79 19.84 -27.80
N ASN A 2 -31.24 18.71 -27.34
CA ASN A 2 -31.31 18.35 -25.92
C ASN A 2 -29.98 18.72 -25.26
N ILE A 3 -30.05 19.75 -24.42
CA ILE A 3 -28.95 20.23 -23.59
C ILE A 3 -28.83 19.26 -22.42
N SER A 4 -27.85 18.37 -22.46
CA SER A 4 -27.49 17.54 -21.32
C SER A 4 -26.72 18.39 -20.30
N THR A 5 -27.35 18.59 -19.14
CA THR A 5 -26.82 19.34 -18.00
C THR A 5 -25.49 18.77 -17.46
N PRO A 6 -24.59 19.60 -16.88
CA PRO A 6 -23.27 19.19 -16.36
C PRO A 6 -23.34 18.23 -15.14
N MET A 7 -24.53 18.01 -14.59
CA MET A 7 -24.76 17.32 -13.31
C MET A 7 -24.82 15.79 -13.41
N GLN A 8 -24.73 15.19 -14.61
CA GLN A 8 -24.70 13.73 -14.77
C GLN A 8 -23.29 13.12 -14.71
N ASN A 9 -22.23 13.94 -14.76
CA ASN A 9 -20.85 13.47 -14.66
C ASN A 9 -20.41 13.22 -13.21
N ALA A 10 -20.85 14.06 -12.25
CA ALA A 10 -20.44 13.94 -10.84
C ALA A 10 -20.86 12.63 -10.16
N LYS A 11 -21.91 11.95 -10.66
CA LYS A 11 -22.41 10.68 -10.08
C LYS A 11 -21.63 9.44 -10.54
N ARG A 12 -20.77 9.58 -11.57
CA ARG A 12 -19.86 8.51 -12.02
C ARG A 12 -18.54 8.48 -11.23
N ASP A 13 -18.27 9.51 -10.44
CA ASP A 13 -16.95 9.78 -9.86
C ASP A 13 -16.62 8.97 -8.59
N TRP A 14 -17.56 8.22 -8.02
CA TRP A 14 -17.33 7.45 -6.78
C TRP A 14 -17.08 5.95 -6.97
N TYR A 15 -17.34 5.36 -8.15
CA TYR A 15 -17.29 3.89 -8.30
C TYR A 15 -15.94 3.27 -7.91
N CYS A 16 -14.85 3.99 -8.19
CA CYS A 16 -13.48 3.55 -7.88
C CYS A 16 -12.87 4.22 -6.65
N ASN A 17 -13.67 4.86 -5.78
CA ASN A 17 -13.19 5.57 -4.58
C ASN A 17 -11.96 6.45 -4.87
N ARG A 18 -10.74 5.92 -4.60
CA ARG A 18 -9.46 6.61 -4.79
C ARG A 18 -8.69 6.20 -6.06
N GLY A 19 -9.32 5.46 -6.97
CA GLY A 19 -8.74 4.95 -8.20
C GLY A 19 -9.45 5.46 -9.46
N VAL A 20 -9.00 4.96 -10.62
CA VAL A 20 -9.50 5.39 -11.94
C VAL A 20 -10.41 4.32 -12.54
N SER A 21 -11.58 4.73 -13.01
CA SER A 21 -12.57 3.84 -13.64
C SER A 21 -12.24 3.60 -15.11
N LEU A 22 -12.16 2.33 -15.51
CA LEU A 22 -12.00 1.87 -16.89
C LEU A 22 -13.29 1.21 -17.37
N LEU A 23 -13.72 1.56 -18.58
CA LEU A 23 -14.87 0.98 -19.27
C LEU A 23 -14.40 0.12 -20.43
N PHE A 24 -14.62 -1.19 -20.37
CA PHE A 24 -14.32 -2.08 -21.48
C PHE A 24 -15.51 -2.13 -22.45
N LYS A 25 -15.33 -1.57 -23.65
CA LYS A 25 -16.36 -1.50 -24.71
C LYS A 25 -17.00 -2.84 -25.03
N ASN A 26 -16.25 -3.94 -24.93
CA ASN A 26 -16.71 -5.27 -25.36
C ASN A 26 -17.51 -6.02 -24.30
N LYS A 27 -17.49 -5.60 -23.02
CA LYS A 27 -18.12 -6.34 -21.92
C LYS A 27 -19.08 -5.50 -21.07
N GLN A 28 -19.20 -4.19 -21.34
CA GLN A 28 -19.86 -3.22 -20.44
C GLN A 28 -19.38 -3.33 -18.97
N THR A 29 -18.22 -3.93 -18.72
CA THR A 29 -17.67 -4.10 -17.39
C THR A 29 -16.84 -2.87 -17.02
N LYS A 30 -17.10 -2.37 -15.81
CA LYS A 30 -16.26 -1.36 -15.17
C LYS A 30 -15.19 -2.07 -14.34
N LYS A 31 -13.93 -1.66 -14.47
CA LYS A 31 -12.87 -2.03 -13.53
C LYS A 31 -12.20 -0.78 -12.99
N CYS A 32 -11.62 -0.91 -11.80
CA CYS A 32 -10.84 0.15 -11.20
C CYS A 32 -9.35 -0.16 -11.32
N LEU A 33 -8.57 0.83 -11.73
CA LEU A 33 -7.12 0.84 -11.52
C LEU A 33 -6.86 1.54 -10.18
N CYS A 34 -6.27 0.82 -9.23
CA CYS A 34 -5.95 1.38 -7.92
C CYS A 34 -4.51 1.90 -7.86
N PRO A 35 -4.27 3.03 -7.18
CA PRO A 35 -2.90 3.46 -6.86
C PRO A 35 -2.25 2.48 -5.87
N PRO A 36 -0.91 2.46 -5.72
CA PRO A 36 -0.20 1.50 -4.86
C PRO A 36 -0.65 1.46 -3.39
N SER A 37 -1.22 2.56 -2.89
CA SER A 37 -1.70 2.69 -1.51
C SER A 37 -3.13 2.17 -1.29
N TYR A 38 -3.85 1.74 -2.33
CA TYR A 38 -5.22 1.26 -2.23
C TYR A 38 -5.44 0.00 -3.07
N PHE A 39 -6.33 -0.89 -2.61
CA PHE A 39 -6.63 -2.16 -3.29
C PHE A 39 -8.09 -2.59 -3.12
N GLY A 40 -8.41 -3.77 -3.66
CA GLY A 40 -9.76 -4.29 -3.83
C GLY A 40 -10.43 -3.79 -5.11
N ASP A 41 -11.54 -4.41 -5.51
CA ASP A 41 -12.19 -4.17 -6.81
C ASP A 41 -12.63 -2.73 -7.06
N ARG A 42 -12.74 -1.94 -5.99
CA ARG A 42 -13.12 -0.52 -6.01
C ARG A 42 -12.13 0.40 -5.29
N CYS A 43 -10.92 -0.04 -4.98
CA CYS A 43 -9.91 0.77 -4.28
C CYS A 43 -10.39 1.34 -2.93
N HIS A 44 -11.13 0.56 -2.15
CA HIS A 44 -11.68 0.96 -0.84
C HIS A 44 -10.77 0.54 0.32
N LEU A 45 -9.88 -0.43 0.10
CA LEU A 45 -8.97 -0.94 1.12
C LEU A 45 -7.68 -0.16 1.05
N GLN A 46 -7.26 0.45 2.15
CA GLN A 46 -6.01 1.20 2.23
C GLN A 46 -4.88 0.26 2.65
N ASN A 47 -3.77 0.33 1.92
CA ASN A 47 -2.52 -0.26 2.37
C ASN A 47 -1.93 0.61 3.48
N GLN A 48 -1.91 0.12 4.71
CA GLN A 48 -1.22 0.77 5.82
C GLN A 48 0.27 0.46 5.70
N ARG A 49 0.97 1.23 4.86
CA ARG A 49 2.43 1.10 4.74
C ARG A 49 3.09 1.86 5.88
N ILE A 50 3.80 1.15 6.74
CA ILE A 50 4.72 1.72 7.72
C ILE A 50 6.09 1.81 7.04
N SER A 51 6.70 2.99 7.08
CA SER A 51 8.05 3.19 6.52
C SER A 51 9.04 3.39 7.66
N LEU A 52 10.04 2.51 7.74
CA LEU A 52 11.09 2.54 8.75
C LEU A 52 12.41 2.90 8.07
N THR A 53 13.12 3.88 8.61
CA THR A 53 14.48 4.21 8.20
C THR A 53 15.38 3.98 9.40
N LEU A 54 16.31 3.02 9.26
CA LEU A 54 17.18 2.59 10.35
C LEU A 54 18.62 2.95 9.99
N GLN A 55 19.28 3.68 10.88
CA GLN A 55 20.72 3.94 10.79
C GLN A 55 21.44 3.10 11.84
N LEU A 56 22.19 2.11 11.37
CA LEU A 56 23.00 1.25 12.24
C LEU A 56 24.40 1.88 12.34
N ILE A 57 24.75 2.36 13.52
CA ILE A 57 26.06 2.96 13.79
C ILE A 57 26.85 1.98 14.65
N TYR A 58 27.93 1.45 14.08
CA TYR A 58 28.88 0.62 14.83
C TYR A 58 30.08 1.48 15.23
N ARG A 59 30.43 1.48 16.52
CA ARG A 59 31.64 2.12 17.05
C ARG A 59 32.59 1.03 17.52
N THR A 60 33.52 0.63 16.65
CA THR A 60 34.64 -0.22 17.05
C THR A 60 35.98 0.44 16.74
N ILE A 61 36.98 0.08 17.54
CA ILE A 61 38.40 0.43 17.38
C ILE A 61 39.18 -0.77 16.79
N ILE A 62 38.55 -1.94 16.66
CA ILE A 62 39.16 -3.21 16.22
C ILE A 62 38.21 -3.94 15.25
N ASP A 63 38.76 -4.37 14.10
CA ASP A 63 38.08 -4.96 12.93
C ASP A 63 37.45 -6.35 13.18
N ASN A 64 36.64 -6.50 14.22
CA ASN A 64 35.76 -7.67 14.34
C ASN A 64 34.40 -7.28 13.77
N ILE A 65 34.16 -7.72 12.53
CA ILE A 65 32.85 -7.66 11.88
C ILE A 65 31.90 -8.53 12.72
N HIS A 66 30.97 -7.89 13.44
CA HIS A 66 29.92 -8.62 14.13
C HIS A 66 28.79 -8.86 13.15
N SER A 67 28.58 -10.13 12.78
CA SER A 67 27.38 -10.55 12.09
C SER A 67 26.18 -10.23 12.97
N PHE A 68 25.18 -9.54 12.44
CA PHE A 68 23.95 -9.25 13.17
C PHE A 68 22.73 -9.62 12.33
N GLN A 69 21.66 -9.96 13.04
CA GLN A 69 20.35 -10.21 12.47
C GLN A 69 19.37 -9.21 13.06
N LEU A 70 18.70 -8.46 12.20
CA LEU A 70 17.64 -7.54 12.55
C LEU A 70 16.31 -8.15 12.09
N VAL A 71 15.36 -8.26 13.02
CA VAL A 71 14.00 -8.75 12.74
C VAL A 71 13.02 -7.63 13.05
N ILE A 72 12.21 -7.24 12.06
CA ILE A 72 11.21 -6.18 12.15
C ILE A 72 9.84 -6.84 12.10
N MET A 73 9.03 -6.62 13.15
CA MET A 73 7.71 -7.22 13.31
C MET A 73 6.68 -6.15 13.66
N LEU A 74 5.44 -6.37 13.24
CA LEU A 74 4.28 -5.60 13.70
C LEU A 74 3.60 -6.38 14.81
N ILE A 75 3.45 -5.76 15.97
CA ILE A 75 2.80 -6.32 17.16
C ILE A 75 1.63 -5.41 17.50
N ASP A 76 0.45 -5.98 17.71
CA ASP A 76 -0.74 -5.22 18.09
C ASP A 76 -0.90 -5.06 19.61
N ASP A 77 -1.94 -4.35 20.03
CA ASP A 77 -2.24 -4.07 21.45
C ASP A 77 -2.55 -5.34 22.27
N GLN A 78 -2.74 -6.48 21.60
CA GLN A 78 -3.03 -7.79 22.19
C GLN A 78 -1.78 -8.70 22.17
N GLU A 79 -0.60 -8.14 21.87
CA GLU A 79 0.66 -8.85 21.69
C GLU A 79 0.65 -9.87 20.53
N THR A 80 -0.30 -9.75 19.59
CA THR A 80 -0.35 -10.61 18.41
C THR A 80 0.64 -10.13 17.37
N ILE A 81 1.50 -11.05 16.93
CA ILE A 81 2.48 -10.79 15.86
C ILE A 81 1.78 -10.92 14.51
N TYR A 82 1.79 -9.85 13.73
CA TYR A 82 1.29 -9.88 12.36
C TYR A 82 2.22 -10.75 11.48
N PRO A 83 1.68 -11.58 10.56
CA PRO A 83 2.49 -12.51 9.77
C PRO A 83 3.54 -11.84 8.86
N TYR A 84 3.38 -10.54 8.56
CA TYR A 84 4.34 -9.76 7.79
C TYR A 84 5.51 -9.33 8.69
N HIS A 85 6.66 -9.99 8.50
CA HIS A 85 7.92 -9.67 9.18
C HIS A 85 9.04 -9.52 8.14
N GLU A 86 9.99 -8.65 8.42
CA GLU A 86 11.18 -8.44 7.61
C GLU A 86 12.41 -8.87 8.40
N GLN A 87 13.32 -9.62 7.75
CA GLN A 87 14.57 -10.07 8.35
C GLN A 87 15.75 -9.59 7.51
N ILE A 88 16.68 -8.89 8.15
CA ILE A 88 17.89 -8.37 7.54
C ILE A 88 19.09 -8.99 8.25
N THR A 89 19.92 -9.71 7.52
CA THR A 89 21.16 -10.29 8.03
C THR A 89 22.34 -9.52 7.44
N TYR A 90 23.25 -9.08 8.31
CA TYR A 90 24.55 -8.53 7.91
C TYR A 90 25.63 -9.53 8.31
N VAL A 91 26.44 -9.93 7.33
CA VAL A 91 27.50 -10.95 7.46
C VAL A 91 28.85 -10.30 7.19
#